data_AF-M1FIB0-F1
#
_entry.id   AF-M1FIB0-F1
#
_cell.length_a   1.000
_cell.length_b   1.000
_cell.length_c   1.000
_cell.angle_alpha   90.00
_cell.angle_beta   90.00
_cell.angle_gamma   90.00
#
_symmetry.space_group_name_H-M   'P 1'
#
loop_
_entity.id
_entity.type
_entity.pdbx_description
1 polymer ?
#
loop_
_entity_poly.entity_id
_entity_poly.type
_entity_poly.pdbx_seq_one_letter_code
_entity_poly.pdbx_strand_id
1 'polypeptide(L)'
;MEINSLAVRRGYLNYRLDGPDHLPLIVFSNSLGTDARIWSAVTSLLSNQYRFLLYDKRGHGLSTCQGGDRLEEHVDDLIQLLDGLGLQQVYLCGLSVGGMIAQGVASKRSDLVKALILCATGHRIGTPTIWNERVEAIRSGGMEAVSESVLERWFTPEFRQQHQPQCALWKSMLIRTPLQGYISTCAAIRDADYTKICRTLTVPTLCVVGDSDEATPPELVKALADLIPDTRFEIIAGAGHMPGIEQPAALALLIDKFISNHGKDKCRFERGMHVRRSVLGAVHVDRAEANKTPFDEPFQTFITESAWGSVWSRPGLSKRDRSLLTIAMMAVLGHDDELAMHIRATENTGASMVEVRETLLQVAIYGGAPASNNAMRIAKKAYAEMAQFSQ
;
A
#
# COMPACT_ATOMS: atom_id res chain seq x y z
N MET A 1 20.79 -13.73 9.70
CA MET A 1 19.38 -13.76 9.27
C MET A 1 18.63 -14.36 10.44
N GLU A 2 17.78 -13.57 11.10
CA GLU A 2 16.99 -14.05 12.24
C GLU A 2 15.80 -14.82 11.70
N ILE A 3 15.56 -16.05 12.20
CA ILE A 3 14.39 -16.86 11.82
C ILE A 3 13.26 -16.44 12.74
N ASN A 4 12.29 -15.69 12.21
CA ASN A 4 11.10 -15.33 12.96
C ASN A 4 9.99 -16.32 12.66
N SER A 5 9.24 -16.68 13.70
CA SER A 5 8.10 -17.57 13.56
C SER A 5 6.91 -17.09 14.37
N LEU A 6 5.71 -17.41 13.88
CA LEU A 6 4.46 -17.16 14.59
C LEU A 6 3.65 -18.45 14.64
N ALA A 7 3.13 -18.77 15.82
CA ALA A 7 2.25 -19.92 16.01
C ALA A 7 0.90 -19.67 15.32
N VAL A 8 0.49 -20.63 14.50
CA VAL A 8 -0.85 -20.69 13.90
C VAL A 8 -1.44 -22.07 14.16
N ARG A 9 -2.66 -22.30 13.68
CA ARG A 9 -3.29 -23.62 13.79
C ARG A 9 -2.39 -24.72 13.20
N ARG A 10 -2.00 -25.67 14.06
CA ARG A 10 -1.21 -26.89 13.72
C ARG A 10 0.21 -26.61 13.24
N GLY A 11 0.87 -25.57 13.76
CA GLY A 11 2.32 -25.37 13.62
C GLY A 11 2.73 -23.91 13.58
N TYR A 12 3.81 -23.60 12.87
CA TYR A 12 4.38 -22.25 12.83
C TYR A 12 4.53 -21.76 11.39
N LEU A 13 4.32 -20.46 11.19
CA LEU A 13 4.69 -19.75 9.97
C LEU A 13 6.05 -19.10 10.15
N ASN A 14 6.97 -19.30 9.21
CA ASN A 14 8.18 -18.51 9.05
C ASN A 14 7.82 -17.16 8.42
N TYR A 15 8.36 -16.07 8.96
CA TYR A 15 8.16 -14.74 8.40
C TYR A 15 9.39 -13.84 8.55
N ARG A 16 9.38 -12.72 7.82
CA ARG A 16 10.38 -11.66 7.86
C ARG A 16 9.69 -10.31 7.74
N LEU A 17 10.05 -9.37 8.62
CA LEU A 17 9.67 -7.97 8.53
C LEU A 17 10.89 -7.15 8.10
N ASP A 18 10.75 -6.40 7.01
CA ASP A 18 11.82 -5.55 6.47
C ASP A 18 11.35 -4.09 6.41
N GLY A 19 12.25 -3.15 6.70
CA GLY A 19 12.02 -1.71 6.54
C GLY A 19 11.48 -0.98 7.79
N PRO A 20 11.51 0.37 7.81
CA PRO A 20 11.09 1.17 8.96
C PRO A 20 9.59 1.10 9.27
N ASP A 21 9.24 1.11 10.56
CA ASP A 21 7.86 0.91 11.01
C ASP A 21 6.85 1.94 10.50
N HIS A 22 7.30 3.18 10.25
CA HIS A 22 6.46 4.30 9.82
C HIS A 22 6.09 4.27 8.33
N LEU A 23 6.72 3.38 7.54
CA LEU A 23 6.41 3.26 6.12
C LEU A 23 5.14 2.43 5.90
N PRO A 24 4.43 2.61 4.77
CA PRO A 24 3.29 1.77 4.45
C PRO A 24 3.73 0.31 4.27
N LEU A 25 2.93 -0.62 4.82
CA LEU A 25 3.25 -2.05 4.85
C LEU A 25 2.64 -2.80 3.68
N ILE A 26 3.48 -3.47 2.89
CA ILE A 26 3.07 -4.45 1.88
C ILE A 26 3.34 -5.86 2.41
N VAL A 27 2.32 -6.71 2.37
CA VAL A 27 2.42 -8.11 2.77
C VAL A 27 2.40 -8.96 1.51
N PHE A 28 3.39 -9.83 1.33
CA PHE A 28 3.48 -10.67 0.15
C PHE A 28 3.08 -12.11 0.44
N SER A 29 2.16 -12.65 -0.34
CA SER A 29 1.75 -14.05 -0.32
C SER A 29 2.21 -14.77 -1.60
N ASN A 30 3.00 -15.84 -1.42
CA ASN A 30 3.76 -16.46 -2.49
C ASN A 30 2.99 -17.54 -3.27
N SER A 31 3.42 -17.79 -4.51
CA SER A 31 2.85 -18.82 -5.40
C SER A 31 3.08 -20.25 -4.89
N LEU A 32 2.35 -21.23 -5.45
CA LEU A 32 2.51 -22.66 -5.14
C LEU A 32 3.93 -23.14 -5.49
N GLY A 33 4.56 -23.92 -4.61
CA GLY A 33 5.91 -24.45 -4.85
C GLY A 33 7.04 -23.44 -4.67
N THR A 34 6.76 -22.30 -4.05
CA THR A 34 7.77 -21.27 -3.78
C THR A 34 7.83 -20.92 -2.30
N ASP A 35 8.79 -20.08 -1.94
CA ASP A 35 8.89 -19.40 -0.65
C ASP A 35 9.06 -17.88 -0.85
N ALA A 36 9.16 -17.14 0.26
CA ALA A 36 9.23 -15.68 0.26
C ALA A 36 10.32 -15.07 -0.66
N ARG A 37 11.37 -15.82 -1.02
CA ARG A 37 12.50 -15.29 -1.80
C ARG A 37 12.12 -14.86 -3.22
N ILE A 38 10.99 -15.32 -3.76
CA ILE A 38 10.51 -14.89 -5.08
C ILE A 38 10.24 -13.37 -5.17
N TRP A 39 10.07 -12.71 -4.02
CA TRP A 39 9.79 -11.28 -3.94
C TRP A 39 11.05 -10.41 -3.81
N SER A 40 12.24 -11.01 -3.64
CA SER A 40 13.46 -10.28 -3.26
C SER A 40 13.83 -9.15 -4.22
N ALA A 41 13.66 -9.36 -5.53
CA ALA A 41 13.98 -8.34 -6.54
C ALA A 41 13.00 -7.16 -6.46
N VAL A 42 11.70 -7.45 -6.32
CA VAL A 42 10.64 -6.43 -6.19
C VAL A 42 10.79 -5.63 -4.91
N THR A 43 11.01 -6.28 -3.76
CA THR A 43 11.17 -5.59 -2.48
C THR A 43 12.43 -4.73 -2.45
N SER A 44 13.52 -5.16 -3.10
CA SER A 44 14.75 -4.37 -3.20
C SER A 44 14.50 -3.04 -3.91
N LEU A 45 13.73 -3.06 -5.00
CA LEU A 45 13.38 -1.87 -5.79
C LEU A 45 12.42 -0.92 -5.06
N LEU A 46 11.67 -1.43 -4.06
CA LEU A 46 10.67 -0.67 -3.30
C LEU A 46 11.16 -0.22 -1.90
N SER A 47 12.35 -0.66 -1.48
CA SER A 47 12.85 -0.62 -0.09
C SER A 47 12.89 0.75 0.61
N ASN A 48 12.99 1.84 -0.15
CA ASN A 48 13.04 3.19 0.43
C ASN A 48 11.66 3.80 0.72
N GLN A 49 10.58 3.18 0.23
CA GLN A 49 9.23 3.76 0.27
C GLN A 49 8.25 2.93 1.09
N TYR A 50 8.56 1.66 1.32
CA TYR A 50 7.65 0.70 1.95
C TYR A 50 8.40 -0.16 2.96
N ARG A 51 7.65 -0.69 3.92
CA ARG A 51 8.05 -1.83 4.74
C ARG A 51 7.35 -3.09 4.23
N PHE A 52 7.93 -4.26 4.48
CA PHE A 52 7.46 -5.52 3.93
C PHE A 52 7.24 -6.56 5.02
N LEU A 53 6.15 -7.32 4.90
CA LEU A 53 5.99 -8.60 5.57
C LEU A 53 6.06 -9.68 4.51
N LEU A 54 7.06 -10.53 4.62
CA LEU A 54 7.24 -11.72 3.81
C LEU A 54 7.01 -12.94 4.70
N TYR A 55 6.36 -13.97 4.18
CA TYR A 55 6.15 -15.19 4.92
C TYR A 55 6.14 -16.39 3.98
N ASP A 56 6.47 -17.56 4.53
CA ASP A 56 6.26 -18.82 3.82
C ASP A 56 4.88 -19.35 4.22
N LYS A 57 3.98 -19.51 3.25
CA LYS A 57 2.65 -20.05 3.55
C LYS A 57 2.72 -21.51 4.05
N ARG A 58 1.61 -21.98 4.62
CA ARG A 58 1.44 -23.37 5.07
C ARG A 58 1.96 -24.38 4.05
N GLY A 59 2.74 -25.34 4.53
CA GLY A 59 3.34 -26.38 3.68
C GLY A 59 4.46 -25.93 2.74
N HIS A 60 5.00 -24.71 2.90
CA HIS A 60 6.05 -24.17 2.05
C HIS A 60 7.24 -23.61 2.85
N GLY A 61 8.39 -23.51 2.19
CA GLY A 61 9.59 -22.86 2.73
C GLY A 61 9.99 -23.43 4.08
N LEU A 62 10.19 -22.54 5.06
CA LEU A 62 10.56 -22.90 6.43
C LEU A 62 9.35 -23.03 7.37
N SER A 63 8.13 -22.84 6.88
CA SER A 63 6.91 -23.00 7.68
C SER A 63 6.61 -24.47 7.97
N THR A 64 6.18 -24.75 9.19
CA THR A 64 6.01 -26.12 9.72
C THR A 64 4.55 -26.52 9.92
N CYS A 65 3.61 -25.58 9.72
CA CYS A 65 2.18 -25.86 9.86
C CYS A 65 1.66 -26.88 8.84
N GLN A 66 0.80 -27.79 9.32
CA GLN A 66 0.32 -28.99 8.60
C GLN A 66 -1.13 -28.85 8.14
N GLY A 67 -1.52 -29.49 7.03
CA GLY A 67 -2.86 -29.39 6.44
C GLY A 67 -2.87 -28.45 5.23
N GLY A 68 -3.92 -27.63 5.07
CA GLY A 68 -4.02 -26.68 3.96
C GLY A 68 -4.66 -27.24 2.70
N ASP A 69 -5.52 -28.26 2.84
CA ASP A 69 -6.38 -28.83 1.78
C ASP A 69 -7.57 -27.93 1.42
N ARG A 70 -7.85 -26.91 2.25
CA ARG A 70 -8.86 -25.87 1.99
C ARG A 70 -8.21 -24.50 1.97
N LEU A 71 -8.63 -23.66 1.03
CA LEU A 71 -8.06 -22.33 0.85
C LEU A 71 -8.30 -21.44 2.09
N GLU A 72 -9.40 -21.67 2.80
CA GLU A 72 -9.73 -20.97 4.05
C GLU A 72 -8.67 -21.17 5.14
N GLU A 73 -7.96 -22.31 5.19
CA GLU A 73 -6.88 -22.50 6.17
C GLU A 73 -5.71 -21.56 5.91
N HIS A 74 -5.36 -21.34 4.64
CA HIS A 74 -4.31 -20.39 4.26
C HIS A 74 -4.73 -18.93 4.48
N VAL A 75 -6.02 -18.63 4.30
CA VAL A 75 -6.60 -17.32 4.62
C VAL A 75 -6.54 -17.05 6.12
N ASP A 76 -6.98 -18.01 6.93
CA ASP A 76 -7.00 -17.89 8.39
C ASP A 76 -5.58 -17.79 8.96
N ASP A 77 -4.60 -18.43 8.33
CA ASP A 77 -3.18 -18.31 8.68
C ASP A 77 -2.64 -16.91 8.48
N LEU A 78 -2.93 -16.28 7.34
CA LEU A 78 -2.48 -14.92 7.08
C LEU A 78 -3.18 -13.93 8.02
N ILE A 79 -4.47 -14.13 8.32
CA ILE A 79 -5.19 -13.32 9.32
C ILE A 79 -4.54 -13.47 10.70
N GLN A 80 -4.27 -14.69 11.16
CA GLN A 80 -3.59 -14.94 12.43
C GLN A 80 -2.19 -14.31 12.47
N LEU A 81 -1.46 -14.31 11.35
CA LEU A 81 -0.16 -13.64 11.25
C LEU A 81 -0.27 -12.13 11.40
N LEU A 82 -1.23 -11.50 10.73
CA LEU A 82 -1.44 -10.06 10.86
C LEU A 82 -1.89 -9.68 12.26
N ASP A 83 -2.91 -10.36 12.80
CA ASP A 83 -3.42 -10.10 14.15
C ASP A 83 -2.35 -10.36 15.22
N GLY A 84 -1.60 -11.46 15.10
CA GLY A 84 -0.54 -11.84 16.04
C GLY A 84 0.65 -10.88 16.07
N LEU A 85 0.88 -10.14 14.97
CA LEU A 85 1.89 -9.08 14.88
C LEU A 85 1.31 -7.69 15.14
N GLY A 86 0.00 -7.57 15.40
CA GLY A 86 -0.68 -6.29 15.58
C GLY A 86 -0.69 -5.41 14.32
N LEU A 87 -0.61 -6.03 13.14
CA LEU A 87 -0.52 -5.33 11.85
C LEU A 87 -1.91 -5.16 11.24
N GLN A 88 -2.22 -3.93 10.86
CA GLN A 88 -3.50 -3.55 10.25
C GLN A 88 -3.26 -2.58 9.11
N GLN A 89 -4.29 -2.35 8.29
CA GLN A 89 -4.26 -1.37 7.21
C GLN A 89 -3.11 -1.60 6.21
N VAL A 90 -2.97 -2.85 5.78
CA VAL A 90 -1.87 -3.32 4.93
C VAL A 90 -2.27 -3.38 3.46
N TYR A 91 -1.28 -3.30 2.57
CA TYR A 91 -1.43 -3.64 1.15
C TYR A 91 -1.14 -5.13 0.99
N LEU A 92 -2.10 -5.92 0.52
CA LEU A 92 -1.86 -7.35 0.28
C LEU A 92 -1.47 -7.58 -1.17
N CYS A 93 -0.25 -8.07 -1.39
CA CYS A 93 0.26 -8.47 -2.69
C CYS A 93 0.34 -10.00 -2.76
N GLY A 94 -0.42 -10.62 -3.66
CA GLY A 94 -0.49 -12.07 -3.79
C GLY A 94 -0.18 -12.53 -5.20
N LEU A 95 0.64 -13.56 -5.33
CA LEU A 95 0.93 -14.22 -6.61
C LEU A 95 0.21 -15.57 -6.71
N SER A 96 -0.54 -15.83 -7.78
CA SER A 96 -1.21 -17.12 -7.99
C SER A 96 -2.12 -17.50 -6.82
N VAL A 97 -1.94 -18.66 -6.20
CA VAL A 97 -2.67 -19.02 -4.96
C VAL A 97 -2.52 -17.96 -3.85
N GLY A 98 -1.39 -17.25 -3.78
CA GLY A 98 -1.23 -16.11 -2.87
C GLY A 98 -2.21 -14.97 -3.15
N GLY A 99 -2.58 -14.76 -4.42
CA GLY A 99 -3.64 -13.85 -4.83
C GLY A 99 -5.02 -14.33 -4.39
N MET A 100 -5.30 -15.64 -4.45
CA MET A 100 -6.55 -16.21 -3.92
C MET A 100 -6.63 -16.07 -2.40
N ILE A 101 -5.51 -16.27 -1.69
CA ILE A 101 -5.42 -16.02 -0.25
C ILE A 101 -5.74 -14.55 0.06
N ALA A 102 -5.14 -13.60 -0.68
CA ALA A 102 -5.40 -12.17 -0.49
C ALA A 102 -6.88 -11.79 -0.71
N GLN A 103 -7.53 -12.36 -1.74
CA GLN A 103 -8.98 -12.20 -1.96
C GLN A 103 -9.79 -12.69 -0.74
N GLY A 104 -9.44 -13.86 -0.20
CA GLY A 104 -10.11 -14.42 0.98
C GLY A 104 -9.93 -13.59 2.25
N VAL A 105 -8.72 -13.05 2.47
CA VAL A 105 -8.46 -12.16 3.62
C VAL A 105 -9.27 -10.88 3.49
N ALA A 106 -9.26 -10.22 2.34
CA ALA A 106 -10.04 -8.98 2.13
C ALA A 106 -11.55 -9.21 2.28
N SER A 107 -12.05 -10.40 1.90
CA SER A 107 -13.45 -10.74 2.09
C SER A 107 -13.83 -10.99 3.55
N LYS A 108 -12.97 -11.64 4.34
CA LYS A 108 -13.25 -11.98 5.74
C LYS A 108 -12.95 -10.83 6.70
N ARG A 109 -11.91 -10.04 6.41
CA ARG A 109 -11.32 -9.02 7.28
C ARG A 109 -10.90 -7.80 6.47
N SER A 110 -11.87 -7.15 5.83
CA SER A 110 -11.65 -5.91 5.07
C SER A 110 -11.05 -4.79 5.94
N ASP A 111 -11.26 -4.83 7.26
CA ASP A 111 -10.67 -3.92 8.25
C ASP A 111 -9.12 -3.98 8.28
N LEU A 112 -8.53 -5.11 7.90
CA LEU A 112 -7.08 -5.28 7.85
C LEU A 112 -6.45 -4.74 6.56
N VAL A 113 -7.23 -4.55 5.49
CA VAL A 113 -6.72 -4.42 4.12
C VAL A 113 -7.02 -3.03 3.56
N LYS A 114 -5.97 -2.29 3.19
CA LYS A 114 -6.09 -1.02 2.46
C LYS A 114 -6.41 -1.22 0.98
N ALA A 115 -5.71 -2.13 0.33
CA ALA A 115 -5.88 -2.44 -1.08
C ALA A 115 -5.25 -3.80 -1.44
N LEU A 116 -5.67 -4.34 -2.58
CA LEU A 116 -5.20 -5.62 -3.12
C LEU A 116 -4.31 -5.40 -4.35
N ILE A 117 -3.24 -6.17 -4.43
CA ILE A 117 -2.39 -6.34 -5.62
C ILE A 117 -2.41 -7.84 -5.95
N LEU A 118 -3.11 -8.19 -7.02
CA LEU A 118 -3.39 -9.56 -7.44
C LEU A 118 -2.57 -9.88 -8.69
N CYS A 119 -1.41 -10.52 -8.49
CA CYS A 119 -0.48 -10.87 -9.56
C CYS A 119 -0.75 -12.29 -10.06
N ALA A 120 -0.84 -12.48 -11.37
CA ALA A 120 -0.92 -13.77 -12.07
C ALA A 120 -1.78 -14.79 -11.27
N THR A 121 -3.05 -14.44 -11.09
CA THR A 121 -4.00 -15.15 -10.23
C THR A 121 -5.41 -15.11 -10.84
N GLY A 122 -6.33 -15.89 -10.30
CA GLY A 122 -7.71 -15.93 -10.77
C GLY A 122 -8.69 -16.04 -9.61
N HIS A 123 -9.98 -15.84 -9.92
CA HIS A 123 -11.07 -16.19 -9.00
C HIS A 123 -11.29 -17.71 -8.92
N ARG A 124 -10.79 -18.45 -9.91
CA ARG A 124 -10.73 -19.91 -10.00
C ARG A 124 -9.56 -20.28 -10.91
N ILE A 125 -8.66 -21.15 -10.45
CA ILE A 125 -7.42 -21.45 -11.18
C ILE A 125 -7.42 -22.93 -11.58
N GLY A 126 -7.23 -23.20 -12.87
CA GLY A 126 -7.17 -24.55 -13.42
C GLY A 126 -8.49 -25.33 -13.31
N THR A 127 -8.41 -26.66 -13.43
CA THR A 127 -9.56 -27.57 -13.39
C THR A 127 -9.28 -28.72 -12.42
N PRO A 128 -10.34 -29.39 -11.89
CA PRO A 128 -10.18 -30.59 -11.08
C PRO A 128 -9.25 -31.64 -11.70
N THR A 129 -9.38 -31.88 -13.01
CA THR A 129 -8.55 -32.83 -13.75
C THR A 129 -7.07 -32.46 -13.68
N ILE A 130 -6.69 -31.23 -14.05
CA ILE A 130 -5.28 -30.80 -14.07
C ILE A 130 -4.64 -30.89 -12.67
N TRP A 131 -5.38 -30.50 -11.63
CA TRP A 131 -4.87 -30.58 -10.26
C TRP A 131 -4.73 -32.02 -9.78
N ASN A 132 -5.69 -32.90 -10.10
CA ASN A 132 -5.61 -34.31 -9.74
C ASN A 132 -4.48 -35.04 -10.47
N GLU A 133 -4.29 -34.78 -11.77
CA GLU A 133 -3.16 -35.32 -12.55
C GLU A 133 -1.82 -34.86 -11.98
N ARG A 134 -1.69 -33.57 -11.63
CA ARG A 134 -0.49 -33.04 -10.98
C ARG A 134 -0.22 -33.73 -9.64
N VAL A 135 -1.25 -33.92 -8.81
CA VAL A 135 -1.12 -34.61 -7.52
C VAL A 135 -0.68 -36.05 -7.72
N GLU A 136 -1.23 -36.75 -8.70
CA GLU A 136 -0.87 -38.14 -8.99
C GLU A 136 0.59 -38.28 -9.48
N ALA A 137 1.03 -37.37 -10.36
CA ALA A 137 2.42 -37.32 -10.78
C ALA A 137 3.39 -37.11 -9.60
N ILE A 138 3.03 -36.24 -8.66
CA ILE A 138 3.84 -35.98 -7.46
C ILE A 138 3.84 -37.18 -6.50
N ARG A 139 2.69 -37.84 -6.32
CA ARG A 139 2.62 -39.06 -5.49
C ARG A 139 3.48 -40.18 -6.03
N SER A 140 3.55 -40.32 -7.36
CA SER A 140 4.32 -41.37 -8.02
C SER A 140 5.81 -41.06 -8.12
N GLY A 141 6.18 -39.82 -8.45
CA GLY A 141 7.56 -39.46 -8.80
C GLY A 141 8.19 -38.34 -7.96
N GLY A 142 7.55 -37.92 -6.87
CA GLY A 142 8.03 -36.83 -6.03
C GLY A 142 7.89 -35.45 -6.69
N MET A 143 8.51 -34.43 -6.09
CA MET A 143 8.43 -33.06 -6.60
C MET A 143 9.16 -32.87 -7.95
N GLU A 144 10.23 -33.63 -8.18
CA GLU A 144 10.98 -33.65 -9.44
C GLU A 144 10.09 -34.03 -10.64
N ALA A 145 9.08 -34.88 -10.45
CA ALA A 145 8.21 -35.33 -11.54
C ALA A 145 7.45 -34.19 -12.23
N VAL A 146 7.20 -33.09 -11.52
CA VAL A 146 6.48 -31.93 -12.07
C VAL A 146 7.38 -30.76 -12.41
N SER A 147 8.68 -30.81 -12.08
CA SER A 147 9.53 -29.62 -12.05
C SER A 147 9.68 -28.94 -13.42
N GLU A 148 9.88 -29.71 -14.49
CA GLU A 148 10.05 -29.15 -15.85
C GLU A 148 8.75 -28.47 -16.31
N SER A 149 7.62 -29.18 -16.19
CA SER A 149 6.31 -28.66 -16.59
C SER A 149 5.85 -27.45 -15.75
N VAL A 150 6.38 -27.29 -14.53
CA VAL A 150 6.12 -26.13 -13.68
C VAL A 150 7.00 -24.96 -14.12
N LEU A 151 8.28 -25.18 -14.40
CA LEU A 151 9.18 -24.13 -14.92
C LEU A 151 8.72 -23.59 -16.28
N GLU A 152 8.22 -24.46 -17.16
CA GLU A 152 7.62 -24.06 -18.44
C GLU A 152 6.46 -23.10 -18.27
N ARG A 153 5.61 -23.33 -17.26
CA ARG A 153 4.50 -22.42 -16.94
C ARG A 153 4.94 -21.19 -16.16
N TRP A 154 6.06 -21.27 -15.43
CA TRP A 154 6.55 -20.15 -14.63
C TRP A 154 7.19 -19.05 -15.46
N PHE A 155 7.93 -19.43 -16.49
CA PHE A 155 8.85 -18.53 -17.19
C PHE A 155 8.69 -18.61 -18.69
N THR A 156 8.88 -17.47 -19.36
CA THR A 156 8.94 -17.40 -20.82
C THR A 156 10.02 -18.32 -21.40
N PRO A 157 9.86 -18.83 -22.63
CA PRO A 157 10.92 -19.56 -23.32
C PRO A 157 12.23 -18.77 -23.37
N GLU A 158 12.16 -17.46 -23.61
CA GLU A 158 13.29 -16.54 -23.66
C GLU A 158 14.02 -16.50 -22.32
N PHE A 159 13.29 -16.36 -21.20
CA PHE A 159 13.91 -16.35 -19.87
C PHE A 159 14.56 -17.69 -19.54
N ARG A 160 13.91 -18.81 -19.85
CA ARG A 160 14.49 -20.15 -19.65
C ARG A 160 15.77 -20.35 -20.47
N GLN A 161 15.85 -19.79 -21.67
CA GLN A 161 17.03 -19.89 -22.52
C GLN A 161 18.17 -18.98 -22.04
N GLN A 162 17.87 -17.73 -21.67
CA GLN A 162 18.87 -16.70 -21.35
C GLN A 162 19.34 -16.75 -19.89
N HIS A 163 18.50 -17.27 -18.97
CA HIS A 163 18.76 -17.28 -17.53
C HIS A 163 18.79 -18.69 -16.94
N GLN A 164 19.39 -19.64 -17.66
CA GLN A 164 19.48 -21.05 -17.25
C GLN A 164 20.01 -21.26 -15.81
N PRO A 165 21.10 -20.58 -15.36
CA PRO A 165 21.56 -20.74 -13.98
C PRO A 165 20.51 -20.30 -12.95
N GLN A 166 19.76 -19.24 -13.24
CA GLN A 166 18.71 -18.76 -12.36
C GLN A 166 17.52 -19.72 -12.34
N CYS A 167 17.13 -20.26 -13.49
CA CYS A 167 16.08 -21.28 -13.60
C CYS A 167 16.42 -22.54 -12.78
N ALA A 168 17.68 -22.98 -12.77
CA ALA A 168 18.12 -24.11 -11.96
C ALA A 168 17.99 -23.85 -10.44
N LEU A 169 18.19 -22.60 -10.00
CA LEU A 169 17.99 -22.22 -8.60
C LEU A 169 16.50 -22.20 -8.22
N TRP A 170 15.63 -21.70 -9.09
CA TRP A 170 14.18 -21.75 -8.88
C TRP A 170 13.65 -23.18 -8.91
N LYS A 171 14.19 -24.03 -9.80
CA LYS A 171 13.94 -25.48 -9.78
C LYS A 171 14.30 -26.10 -8.43
N SER A 172 15.47 -25.74 -7.90
CA SER A 172 15.95 -26.25 -6.61
C SER A 172 15.05 -25.83 -5.45
N MET A 173 14.49 -24.61 -5.49
CA MET A 173 13.46 -24.20 -4.53
C MET A 173 12.20 -25.05 -4.66
N LEU A 174 11.69 -25.21 -5.90
CA LEU A 174 10.48 -25.98 -6.16
C LEU A 174 10.57 -27.42 -5.65
N ILE A 175 11.62 -28.14 -6.04
CA ILE A 175 11.77 -29.57 -5.69
C ILE A 175 11.98 -29.80 -4.19
N ARG A 176 12.45 -28.78 -3.47
CA ARG A 176 12.60 -28.81 -2.01
C ARG A 176 11.34 -28.40 -1.25
N THR A 177 10.27 -28.03 -1.94
CA THR A 177 8.98 -27.78 -1.28
C THR A 177 8.47 -29.05 -0.61
N PRO A 178 8.01 -29.02 0.65
CA PRO A 178 7.44 -30.18 1.31
C PRO A 178 6.30 -30.81 0.49
N LEU A 179 6.47 -32.08 0.12
CA LEU A 179 5.57 -32.80 -0.79
C LEU A 179 4.10 -32.76 -0.33
N GLN A 180 3.83 -33.02 0.95
CA GLN A 180 2.47 -32.99 1.49
C GLN A 180 1.87 -31.58 1.51
N GLY A 181 2.69 -30.56 1.73
CA GLY A 181 2.27 -29.16 1.69
C GLY A 181 1.87 -28.72 0.29
N TYR A 182 2.65 -29.13 -0.72
CA TYR A 182 2.34 -28.88 -2.12
C TYR A 182 1.02 -29.58 -2.52
N ILE A 183 0.89 -30.88 -2.22
CA ILE A 183 -0.33 -31.66 -2.54
C ILE A 183 -1.57 -31.07 -1.86
N SER A 184 -1.48 -30.69 -0.59
CA SER A 184 -2.60 -30.09 0.13
C SER A 184 -3.01 -28.77 -0.51
N THR A 185 -2.03 -27.93 -0.87
CA THR A 185 -2.32 -26.66 -1.54
C THR A 185 -2.91 -26.86 -2.94
N CYS A 186 -2.50 -27.90 -3.69
CA CYS A 186 -3.19 -28.28 -4.94
C CYS A 186 -4.68 -28.57 -4.71
N ALA A 187 -5.02 -29.32 -3.64
CA ALA A 187 -6.42 -29.59 -3.30
C ALA A 187 -7.18 -28.31 -2.94
N ALA A 188 -6.55 -27.41 -2.18
CA ALA A 188 -7.13 -26.11 -1.85
C ALA A 188 -7.43 -25.26 -3.09
N ILE A 189 -6.52 -25.21 -4.06
CA ILE A 189 -6.74 -24.46 -5.31
C ILE A 189 -7.82 -25.13 -6.16
N ARG A 190 -7.80 -26.46 -6.24
CA ARG A 190 -8.74 -27.27 -7.02
C ARG A 190 -10.19 -26.99 -6.66
N ASP A 191 -10.46 -26.91 -5.35
CA ASP A 191 -11.81 -26.83 -4.80
C ASP A 191 -12.29 -25.39 -4.58
N ALA A 192 -11.40 -24.40 -4.73
CA ALA A 192 -11.72 -23.01 -4.53
C ALA A 192 -12.36 -22.35 -5.77
N ASP A 193 -13.53 -21.75 -5.56
CA ASP A 193 -14.20 -20.86 -6.50
C ASP A 193 -14.62 -19.58 -5.76
N TYR A 194 -13.85 -18.51 -5.97
CA TYR A 194 -14.05 -17.22 -5.33
C TYR A 194 -14.85 -16.25 -6.21
N THR A 195 -15.46 -16.68 -7.32
CA THR A 195 -16.23 -15.81 -8.21
C THR A 195 -17.28 -14.97 -7.47
N LYS A 196 -17.97 -15.56 -6.49
CA LYS A 196 -18.97 -14.84 -5.68
C LYS A 196 -18.32 -13.84 -4.71
N ILE A 197 -17.22 -14.24 -4.08
CA ILE A 197 -16.48 -13.43 -3.10
C ILE A 197 -15.87 -12.20 -3.79
N CYS A 198 -15.28 -12.36 -4.98
CA CYS A 198 -14.69 -11.24 -5.72
C CYS A 198 -15.69 -10.10 -5.96
N ARG A 199 -16.95 -10.41 -6.24
CA ARG A 199 -18.01 -9.41 -6.46
C ARG A 199 -18.38 -8.60 -5.22
N THR A 200 -18.02 -9.08 -4.03
CA THR A 200 -18.31 -8.38 -2.78
C THR A 200 -17.11 -7.57 -2.26
N LEU A 201 -15.94 -7.67 -2.91
CA LEU A 201 -14.77 -6.91 -2.52
C LEU A 201 -14.97 -5.43 -2.84
N THR A 202 -14.62 -4.56 -1.88
CA THR A 202 -14.80 -3.10 -2.00
C THR A 202 -13.49 -2.33 -1.85
N VAL A 203 -12.38 -3.03 -1.60
CA VAL A 203 -11.06 -2.40 -1.48
C VAL A 203 -10.49 -2.15 -2.88
N PRO A 204 -9.77 -1.02 -3.09
CA PRO A 204 -9.10 -0.78 -4.36
C PRO A 204 -8.23 -1.96 -4.76
N THR A 205 -8.26 -2.32 -6.03
CA THR A 205 -7.59 -3.53 -6.51
C THR A 205 -6.77 -3.26 -7.78
N LEU A 206 -5.56 -3.79 -7.82
CA LEU A 206 -4.73 -3.88 -9.01
C LEU A 206 -4.56 -5.35 -9.38
N CYS A 207 -4.99 -5.75 -10.57
CA CYS A 207 -4.68 -7.03 -11.18
C CYS A 207 -3.53 -6.89 -12.18
N VAL A 208 -2.49 -7.72 -12.05
CA VAL A 208 -1.31 -7.71 -12.92
C VAL A 208 -1.04 -9.10 -13.47
N VAL A 209 -0.70 -9.23 -14.75
CA VAL A 209 -0.36 -10.51 -15.37
C VAL A 209 0.77 -10.35 -16.38
N GLY A 210 1.57 -11.39 -16.58
CA GLY A 210 2.51 -11.44 -17.70
C GLY A 210 1.78 -11.76 -19.01
N ASP A 211 2.21 -11.18 -20.13
CA ASP A 211 1.60 -11.43 -21.44
C ASP A 211 1.68 -12.89 -21.91
N SER A 212 2.62 -13.65 -21.34
CA SER A 212 2.93 -15.04 -21.70
C SER A 212 2.61 -16.03 -20.57
N ASP A 213 1.75 -15.64 -19.62
CA ASP A 213 1.37 -16.51 -18.50
C ASP A 213 0.47 -17.65 -18.98
N GLU A 214 0.97 -18.90 -18.94
CA GLU A 214 0.18 -20.08 -19.29
C GLU A 214 -0.56 -20.71 -18.10
N ALA A 215 -0.18 -20.38 -16.86
CA ALA A 215 -0.80 -20.93 -15.66
C ALA A 215 -2.08 -20.17 -15.29
N THR A 216 -2.05 -18.85 -15.42
CA THR A 216 -3.20 -17.95 -15.24
C THR A 216 -3.23 -16.94 -16.38
N PRO A 217 -3.74 -17.34 -17.56
CA PRO A 217 -3.70 -16.51 -18.77
C PRO A 217 -4.28 -15.10 -18.57
N PRO A 218 -3.82 -14.11 -19.35
CA PRO A 218 -4.31 -12.73 -19.25
C PRO A 218 -5.83 -12.60 -19.25
N GLU A 219 -6.54 -13.46 -19.99
CA GLU A 219 -7.99 -13.51 -20.04
C GLU A 219 -8.60 -13.90 -18.70
N LEU A 220 -8.00 -14.82 -17.96
CA LEU A 220 -8.44 -15.22 -16.62
C LEU A 220 -8.22 -14.08 -15.62
N VAL A 221 -7.06 -13.42 -15.67
CA VAL A 221 -6.76 -12.30 -14.77
C VAL A 221 -7.64 -11.09 -15.08
N LYS A 222 -7.94 -10.86 -16.37
CA LYS A 222 -8.91 -9.85 -16.80
C LYS A 222 -10.32 -10.19 -16.31
N ALA A 223 -10.76 -11.45 -16.44
CA ALA A 223 -12.05 -11.89 -15.91
C ALA A 223 -12.15 -11.69 -14.38
N LEU A 224 -11.07 -11.94 -13.63
CA LEU A 224 -10.99 -11.59 -12.20
C LEU A 224 -11.15 -10.07 -11.98
N ALA A 225 -10.43 -9.25 -12.74
CA ALA A 225 -10.50 -7.80 -12.62
C ALA A 225 -11.92 -7.27 -12.89
N ASP A 226 -12.64 -7.86 -13.85
CA ASP A 226 -14.01 -7.48 -14.19
C ASP A 226 -15.05 -7.88 -13.13
N LEU A 227 -14.70 -8.80 -12.22
CA LEU A 227 -15.58 -9.18 -11.10
C LEU A 227 -15.49 -8.20 -9.92
N ILE A 228 -14.36 -7.51 -9.76
CA ILE A 228 -14.08 -6.66 -8.59
C ILE A 228 -14.30 -5.19 -8.99
N PRO A 229 -15.23 -4.46 -8.34
CA PRO A 229 -15.43 -3.03 -8.58
C PRO A 229 -14.14 -2.21 -8.43
N ASP A 230 -13.99 -1.17 -9.25
CA ASP A 230 -12.85 -0.23 -9.17
C ASP A 230 -11.47 -0.92 -9.26
N THR A 231 -11.35 -1.89 -10.18
CA THR A 231 -10.11 -2.63 -10.41
C THR A 231 -9.35 -2.10 -11.61
N ARG A 232 -8.05 -1.86 -11.41
CA ARG A 232 -7.10 -1.61 -12.50
C ARG A 232 -6.53 -2.94 -12.99
N PHE A 233 -6.48 -3.15 -14.30
CA PHE A 233 -5.88 -4.34 -14.92
C PHE A 233 -4.68 -3.93 -15.78
N GLU A 234 -3.55 -4.61 -15.58
CA GLU A 234 -2.28 -4.30 -16.24
C GLU A 234 -1.60 -5.57 -16.74
N ILE A 235 -0.99 -5.49 -17.93
CA ILE A 235 -0.20 -6.57 -18.53
C ILE A 235 1.26 -6.14 -18.55
N ILE A 236 2.14 -7.02 -18.10
CA ILE A 236 3.60 -6.87 -18.18
C ILE A 236 4.08 -7.65 -19.41
N ALA A 237 4.68 -6.94 -20.35
CA ALA A 237 5.24 -7.55 -21.56
C ALA A 237 6.48 -8.39 -21.24
N GLY A 238 6.66 -9.51 -21.95
CA GLY A 238 7.83 -10.38 -21.81
C GLY A 238 7.93 -11.02 -20.42
N ALA A 239 6.80 -11.45 -19.87
CA ALA A 239 6.73 -12.15 -18.59
C ALA A 239 5.71 -13.30 -18.66
N GLY A 240 6.05 -14.43 -18.06
CA GLY A 240 5.14 -15.53 -17.80
C GLY A 240 4.44 -15.38 -16.45
N HIS A 241 4.22 -16.50 -15.78
CA HIS A 241 3.52 -16.55 -14.49
C HIS A 241 4.30 -15.92 -13.31
N MET A 242 5.59 -15.63 -13.49
CA MET A 242 6.47 -15.07 -12.45
C MET A 242 6.97 -13.65 -12.81
N PRO A 243 6.07 -12.65 -12.96
CA PRO A 243 6.46 -11.30 -13.38
C PRO A 243 7.40 -10.62 -12.38
N GLY A 244 7.33 -10.96 -11.08
CA GLY A 244 8.25 -10.45 -10.07
C GLY A 244 9.69 -10.99 -10.17
N ILE A 245 9.91 -12.03 -10.98
CA ILE A 245 11.23 -12.60 -11.26
C ILE A 245 11.72 -12.13 -12.64
N GLU A 246 10.88 -12.22 -13.68
CA GLU A 246 11.29 -11.90 -15.05
C GLU A 246 11.34 -10.39 -15.31
N GLN A 247 10.39 -9.63 -14.75
CA GLN A 247 10.23 -8.19 -14.98
C GLN A 247 10.02 -7.43 -13.66
N PRO A 248 10.95 -7.55 -12.68
CA PRO A 248 10.77 -7.00 -11.33
C PRO A 248 10.59 -5.47 -11.33
N ALA A 249 11.26 -4.75 -12.23
CA ALA A 249 11.15 -3.30 -12.35
C ALA A 249 9.76 -2.86 -12.83
N ALA A 250 9.17 -3.57 -13.80
CA ALA A 250 7.83 -3.29 -14.28
C ALA A 250 6.79 -3.53 -13.19
N LEU A 251 6.88 -4.65 -12.47
CA LEU A 251 5.96 -4.95 -11.38
C LEU A 251 6.12 -3.96 -10.22
N ALA A 252 7.35 -3.63 -9.80
CA ALA A 252 7.60 -2.65 -8.75
C ALA A 252 7.01 -1.27 -9.09
N LEU A 253 7.17 -0.82 -10.35
CA LEU A 253 6.59 0.44 -10.82
C LEU A 253 5.05 0.45 -10.76
N LEU A 254 4.42 -0.65 -11.16
CA LEU A 254 2.96 -0.77 -11.10
C LEU A 254 2.43 -0.74 -9.65
N ILE A 255 3.10 -1.47 -8.75
CA ILE A 255 2.80 -1.47 -7.31
C ILE A 255 2.95 -0.07 -6.74
N ASP A 256 4.08 0.59 -6.99
CA ASP A 256 4.35 1.93 -6.46
C ASP A 256 3.34 2.96 -6.96
N LYS A 257 3.05 2.96 -8.26
CA LYS A 257 2.05 3.85 -8.86
C LYS A 257 0.66 3.61 -8.28
N PHE A 258 0.27 2.35 -8.11
CA PHE A 258 -1.03 2.00 -7.54
C PHE A 258 -1.17 2.46 -6.08
N ILE A 259 -0.19 2.12 -5.24
CA ILE A 259 -0.19 2.52 -3.83
C ILE A 259 -0.07 4.04 -3.70
N SER A 260 0.76 4.70 -4.50
CA SER A 260 0.85 6.16 -4.52
C SER A 260 -0.47 6.84 -4.89
N ASN A 261 -1.29 6.23 -5.75
CA ASN A 261 -2.57 6.80 -6.15
C ASN A 261 -3.71 6.53 -5.15
N HIS A 262 -3.64 5.45 -4.36
CA HIS A 262 -4.73 5.05 -3.44
C HIS A 262 -4.38 5.25 -1.95
N GLY A 263 -3.10 5.39 -1.64
CA GLY A 263 -2.58 5.61 -0.28
C GLY A 263 -2.38 7.07 0.09
N LYS A 264 -2.42 7.99 -0.88
CA LYS A 264 -2.10 9.40 -0.64
C LYS A 264 -3.28 10.27 -0.27
N ASP A 265 -4.53 9.95 -0.60
CA ASP A 265 -5.63 10.90 -0.40
C ASP A 265 -6.14 10.87 1.04
N LYS A 266 -6.43 9.69 1.60
CA LYS A 266 -6.72 9.57 3.05
C LYS A 266 -5.56 10.01 3.94
N CYS A 267 -4.32 9.63 3.62
CA CYS A 267 -3.15 9.99 4.42
C CYS A 267 -2.79 11.48 4.31
N ARG A 268 -2.96 12.13 3.14
CA ARG A 268 -2.75 13.58 3.00
C ARG A 268 -3.87 14.36 3.67
N PHE A 269 -5.12 13.91 3.59
CA PHE A 269 -6.22 14.56 4.26
C PHE A 269 -6.04 14.50 5.78
N GLU A 270 -5.74 13.32 6.35
CA GLU A 270 -5.49 13.15 7.79
C GLU A 270 -4.28 13.96 8.27
N ARG A 271 -3.16 13.89 7.55
CA ARG A 271 -1.97 14.73 7.84
C ARG A 271 -2.31 16.21 7.72
N GLY A 272 -3.08 16.57 6.70
CA GLY A 272 -3.55 17.93 6.46
C GLY A 272 -4.38 18.44 7.62
N MET A 273 -5.34 17.65 8.09
CA MET A 273 -6.15 17.99 9.26
C MET A 273 -5.31 18.15 10.52
N HIS A 274 -4.33 17.27 10.75
CA HIS A 274 -3.41 17.40 11.88
C HIS A 274 -2.61 18.70 11.82
N VAL A 275 -1.97 18.99 10.67
CA VAL A 275 -1.17 20.21 10.49
C VAL A 275 -2.05 21.46 10.57
N ARG A 276 -3.21 21.47 9.90
CA ARG A 276 -4.19 22.58 9.90
C ARG A 276 -4.63 22.92 11.32
N ARG A 277 -5.01 21.94 12.14
CA ARG A 277 -5.35 22.13 13.56
C ARG A 277 -4.17 22.67 14.36
N SER A 278 -2.97 22.18 14.11
CA SER A 278 -1.76 22.63 14.81
C SER A 278 -1.29 24.04 14.43
N VAL A 279 -1.85 24.65 13.39
CA VAL A 279 -1.52 26.01 12.92
C VAL A 279 -2.69 26.95 13.24
N LEU A 280 -3.88 26.66 12.74
CA LEU A 280 -5.06 27.53 12.89
C LEU A 280 -5.79 27.34 14.24
N GLY A 281 -5.41 26.33 15.02
CA GLY A 281 -6.07 25.96 16.27
C GLY A 281 -7.23 24.98 16.06
N ALA A 282 -7.32 23.96 16.92
CA ALA A 282 -8.32 22.90 16.79
C ALA A 282 -9.76 23.43 16.83
N VAL A 283 -10.07 24.34 17.76
CA VAL A 283 -11.41 24.93 17.91
C VAL A 283 -11.89 25.63 16.63
N HIS A 284 -11.00 26.37 15.97
CA HIS A 284 -11.33 27.05 14.71
C HIS A 284 -11.60 26.04 13.60
N VAL A 285 -10.70 25.06 13.44
CA VAL A 285 -10.81 24.06 12.37
C VAL A 285 -12.03 23.16 12.57
N ASP A 286 -12.31 22.72 13.79
CA ASP A 286 -13.45 21.84 14.06
C ASP A 286 -14.78 22.57 13.87
N ARG A 287 -14.85 23.87 14.14
CA ARG A 287 -16.02 24.71 13.79
C ARG A 287 -16.19 24.81 12.27
N ALA A 288 -15.10 24.98 11.52
CA ALA A 288 -15.15 25.03 10.06
C ALA A 288 -15.63 23.69 9.47
N GLU A 289 -15.13 22.56 9.98
CA GLU A 289 -15.58 21.23 9.57
C GLU A 289 -17.06 20.97 9.89
N ALA A 290 -17.54 21.42 11.06
CA ALA A 290 -18.94 21.25 11.45
C ALA A 290 -19.92 22.04 10.58
N ASN A 291 -19.46 23.14 9.96
CA ASN A 291 -20.27 23.98 9.07
C ASN A 291 -20.13 23.59 7.59
N LYS A 292 -19.36 22.55 7.28
CA LYS A 292 -19.12 22.08 5.91
C LYS A 292 -20.42 21.59 5.28
N THR A 293 -20.62 21.93 4.02
CA THR A 293 -21.79 21.53 3.23
C THR A 293 -21.35 20.67 2.03
N PRO A 294 -22.28 19.95 1.36
CA PRO A 294 -21.95 19.24 0.12
C PRO A 294 -21.41 20.15 -1.00
N PHE A 295 -21.70 21.46 -0.96
CA PHE A 295 -21.23 22.41 -1.97
C PHE A 295 -19.73 22.70 -1.84
N ASP A 296 -19.24 22.92 -0.63
CA ASP A 296 -17.85 23.30 -0.37
C ASP A 296 -16.97 22.14 0.10
N GLU A 297 -17.54 20.96 0.40
CA GLU A 297 -16.80 19.77 0.81
C GLU A 297 -15.65 19.38 -0.13
N PRO A 298 -15.83 19.30 -1.47
CA PRO A 298 -14.72 18.98 -2.37
C PRO A 298 -13.58 20.00 -2.28
N PHE A 299 -13.93 21.28 -2.09
CA PHE A 299 -12.95 22.35 -1.96
C PHE A 299 -12.22 22.31 -0.61
N GLN A 300 -12.93 22.05 0.49
CA GLN A 300 -12.32 21.87 1.81
C GLN A 300 -11.36 20.67 1.83
N THR A 301 -11.72 19.56 1.18
CA THR A 301 -10.84 18.40 1.00
C THR A 301 -9.59 18.78 0.21
N PHE A 302 -9.76 19.42 -0.95
CA PHE A 302 -8.65 19.85 -1.79
C PHE A 302 -7.67 20.78 -1.05
N ILE A 303 -8.17 21.81 -0.33
CA ILE A 303 -7.33 22.72 0.45
C ILE A 303 -6.63 21.98 1.59
N THR A 304 -7.35 21.10 2.30
CA THR A 304 -6.80 20.30 3.40
C THR A 304 -5.62 19.46 2.94
N GLU A 305 -5.76 18.75 1.82
CA GLU A 305 -4.69 17.92 1.27
C GLU A 305 -3.54 18.73 0.67
N SER A 306 -3.85 19.81 -0.06
CA SER A 306 -2.87 20.56 -0.85
C SER A 306 -2.06 21.53 0.01
N ALA A 307 -2.72 22.38 0.80
CA ALA A 307 -2.03 23.35 1.63
C ALA A 307 -1.40 22.66 2.84
N TRP A 308 -2.19 21.89 3.58
CA TRP A 308 -1.81 21.39 4.90
C TRP A 308 -1.14 20.01 4.81
N GLY A 309 -1.71 19.09 4.03
CA GLY A 309 -1.21 17.73 3.85
C GLY A 309 0.02 17.62 2.94
N SER A 310 0.33 18.68 2.20
CA SER A 310 1.50 18.78 1.32
C SER A 310 2.40 19.93 1.74
N VAL A 311 2.10 21.18 1.37
CA VAL A 311 3.07 22.30 1.46
C VAL A 311 3.51 22.58 2.90
N TRP A 312 2.57 22.75 3.83
CA TRP A 312 2.87 23.05 5.24
C TRP A 312 3.49 21.88 6.00
N SER A 313 3.26 20.64 5.56
CA SER A 313 3.82 19.45 6.20
C SER A 313 5.29 19.16 5.87
N ARG A 314 5.88 19.87 4.89
CA ARG A 314 7.26 19.62 4.45
C ARG A 314 8.28 20.16 5.46
N PRO A 315 9.36 19.41 5.77
CA PRO A 315 10.31 19.77 6.82
C PRO A 315 11.29 20.90 6.47
N GLY A 316 11.34 21.32 5.20
CA GLY A 316 12.34 22.29 4.72
C GLY A 316 12.20 23.72 5.29
N LEU A 317 11.08 24.07 5.90
CA LEU A 317 10.88 25.33 6.62
C LEU A 317 10.17 25.04 7.95
N SER A 318 10.58 25.74 9.00
CA SER A 318 9.91 25.67 10.29
C SER A 318 8.48 26.22 10.19
N LYS A 319 7.61 25.81 11.13
CA LYS A 319 6.23 26.31 11.21
C LYS A 319 6.20 27.83 11.40
N ARG A 320 7.11 28.37 12.22
CA ARG A 320 7.33 29.82 12.41
C ARG A 320 7.63 30.51 11.08
N ASP A 321 8.62 30.03 10.32
CA ASP A 321 9.05 30.70 9.09
C ASP A 321 7.95 30.68 8.02
N ARG A 322 7.24 29.55 7.89
CA ARG A 322 6.07 29.45 7.01
C ARG A 322 4.97 30.44 7.39
N SER A 323 4.75 30.65 8.68
CA SER A 323 3.78 31.61 9.19
C SER A 323 4.13 33.04 8.75
N LEU A 324 5.38 33.46 8.94
CA LEU A 324 5.83 34.80 8.56
C LEU A 324 5.75 35.03 7.04
N LEU A 325 6.16 34.03 6.24
CA LEU A 325 6.02 34.09 4.78
C LEU A 325 4.56 34.20 4.35
N THR A 326 3.67 33.45 4.99
CA THR A 326 2.23 33.48 4.68
C THR A 326 1.64 34.85 5.01
N ILE A 327 1.96 35.41 6.19
CA ILE A 327 1.54 36.76 6.60
C ILE A 327 2.01 37.81 5.58
N ALA A 328 3.28 37.75 5.16
CA ALA A 328 3.81 38.67 4.16
C ALA A 328 3.04 38.57 2.83
N MET A 329 2.79 37.35 2.34
CA MET A 329 2.04 37.13 1.10
C MET A 329 0.59 37.63 1.19
N MET A 330 -0.12 37.32 2.29
CA MET A 330 -1.51 37.78 2.47
C MET A 330 -1.60 39.31 2.56
N ALA A 331 -0.62 39.95 3.20
CA ALA A 331 -0.51 41.40 3.26
C ALA A 331 -0.30 42.03 1.87
N VAL A 332 0.60 41.48 1.07
CA VAL A 332 0.87 41.99 -0.30
C VAL A 332 -0.31 41.77 -1.23
N LEU A 333 -1.00 40.64 -1.12
CA LEU A 333 -2.13 40.29 -1.99
C LEU A 333 -3.46 40.92 -1.57
N GLY A 334 -3.52 41.59 -0.41
CA GLY A 334 -4.74 42.22 0.10
C GLY A 334 -5.81 41.22 0.56
N HIS A 335 -5.40 40.04 1.02
CA HIS A 335 -6.31 39.02 1.55
C HIS A 335 -6.52 39.24 3.05
N ASP A 336 -7.30 40.27 3.39
CA ASP A 336 -7.40 40.82 4.74
C ASP A 336 -7.93 39.83 5.80
N ASP A 337 -8.91 39.01 5.46
CA ASP A 337 -9.49 38.02 6.39
C ASP A 337 -8.51 36.88 6.68
N GLU A 338 -7.84 36.37 5.65
CA GLU A 338 -6.78 35.36 5.75
C GLU A 338 -5.58 35.90 6.53
N LEU A 339 -5.20 37.16 6.29
CA LEU A 339 -4.15 37.84 7.04
C LEU A 339 -4.50 37.90 8.54
N ALA A 340 -5.71 38.33 8.90
CA ALA A 340 -6.15 38.39 10.29
C ALA A 340 -6.15 37.01 10.96
N MET A 341 -6.59 35.96 10.23
CA MET A 341 -6.54 34.58 10.71
C MET A 341 -5.11 34.10 10.95
N HIS A 342 -4.19 34.33 10.01
CA HIS A 342 -2.81 33.91 10.13
C HIS A 342 -2.01 34.70 11.18
N ILE A 343 -2.40 35.94 11.47
CA ILE A 343 -1.85 36.70 12.61
C ILE A 343 -2.32 36.08 13.94
N ARG A 344 -3.58 35.68 14.07
CA ARG A 344 -4.04 34.95 15.27
C ARG A 344 -3.34 33.62 15.45
N ALA A 345 -3.11 32.92 14.34
CA ALA A 345 -2.45 31.62 14.34
C ALA A 345 -1.00 31.66 14.85
N THR A 346 -0.37 32.83 15.01
CA THR A 346 1.04 32.91 15.44
C THR A 346 1.28 32.35 16.83
N GLU A 347 0.27 32.35 17.71
CA GLU A 347 0.31 31.67 19.01
C GLU A 347 0.64 30.17 18.89
N ASN A 348 0.20 29.53 17.80
CA ASN A 348 0.42 28.10 17.55
C ASN A 348 1.65 27.82 16.68
N THR A 349 2.15 28.81 15.93
CA THR A 349 3.28 28.63 15.01
C THR A 349 4.63 28.96 15.64
N GLY A 350 4.64 29.70 16.75
CA GLY A 350 5.84 30.17 17.43
C GLY A 350 6.43 31.45 16.82
N ALA A 351 5.73 32.10 15.89
CA ALA A 351 6.09 33.44 15.43
C ALA A 351 5.70 34.49 16.48
N SER A 352 6.63 35.37 16.83
CA SER A 352 6.38 36.43 17.82
C SER A 352 5.75 37.67 17.20
N MET A 353 5.08 38.48 18.03
CA MET A 353 4.55 39.78 17.62
C MET A 353 5.64 40.69 17.03
N VAL A 354 6.86 40.62 17.57
CA VAL A 354 8.01 41.39 17.06
C VAL A 354 8.35 40.94 15.64
N GLU A 355 8.43 39.63 15.39
CA GLU A 355 8.75 39.09 14.05
C GLU A 355 7.66 39.42 13.03
N VAL A 356 6.38 39.40 13.44
CA VAL A 356 5.29 39.85 12.58
C VAL A 356 5.46 41.33 12.23
N ARG A 357 5.79 42.18 13.21
CA ARG A 357 6.06 43.62 12.95
C ARG A 357 7.22 43.81 11.98
N GLU A 358 8.35 43.14 12.19
CA GLU A 358 9.51 43.24 11.29
C GLU A 358 9.17 42.74 9.88
N THR A 359 8.36 41.67 9.78
CA THR A 359 7.86 41.16 8.50
C THR A 359 7.01 42.20 7.77
N LEU A 360 6.11 42.89 8.48
CA LEU A 360 5.27 43.93 7.88
C LEU A 360 6.07 45.19 7.51
N LEU A 361 7.17 45.50 8.20
CA LEU A 361 8.13 46.53 7.75
C LEU A 361 8.80 46.13 6.44
N GLN A 362 9.20 44.86 6.29
CA GLN A 362 9.74 44.33 5.03
C GLN A 362 8.71 44.44 3.89
N VAL A 363 7.43 44.17 4.17
CA VAL A 363 6.33 44.35 3.20
C VAL A 363 6.23 45.80 2.73
N ALA A 364 6.51 46.80 3.56
CA ALA A 364 6.46 48.21 3.13
C ALA A 364 7.45 48.51 1.99
N ILE A 365 8.61 47.84 2.00
CA ILE A 365 9.69 48.05 1.03
C ILE A 365 9.40 47.34 -0.30
N TYR A 366 8.95 46.08 -0.25
CA TYR A 366 8.80 45.26 -1.45
C TYR A 366 7.35 45.11 -1.95
N GLY A 367 6.37 45.23 -1.06
CA GLY A 367 4.94 45.24 -1.38
C GLY A 367 4.32 46.65 -1.39
N GLY A 368 5.07 47.66 -0.95
CA GLY A 368 4.64 49.05 -0.87
C GLY A 368 4.04 49.44 0.48
N ALA A 369 4.26 50.71 0.85
CA ALA A 369 3.75 51.28 2.10
C ALA A 369 2.22 51.15 2.29
N PRO A 370 1.37 51.27 1.25
CA PRO A 370 -0.08 51.07 1.41
C PRO A 370 -0.46 49.66 1.89
N ALA A 371 0.16 48.61 1.33
CA ALA A 371 -0.08 47.23 1.74
C ALA A 371 0.33 46.99 3.20
N SER A 372 1.51 47.50 3.58
CA SER A 372 1.99 47.43 4.96
C SER A 372 1.10 48.21 5.94
N ASN A 373 0.64 49.42 5.57
CA ASN A 373 -0.26 50.20 6.42
C ASN A 373 -1.57 49.47 6.70
N ASN A 374 -2.17 48.84 5.69
CA ASN A 374 -3.38 48.04 5.88
C ASN A 374 -3.10 46.83 6.78
N ALA A 375 -2.01 46.11 6.52
CA ALA A 375 -1.62 44.93 7.29
C ALA A 375 -1.31 45.27 8.76
N MET A 376 -0.65 46.40 9.03
CA MET A 376 -0.38 46.90 10.39
C MET A 376 -1.66 47.20 11.15
N ARG A 377 -2.67 47.79 10.48
CA ARG A 377 -4.00 48.03 11.07
C ARG A 377 -4.68 46.72 11.44
N ILE A 378 -4.63 45.72 10.56
CA ILE A 378 -5.21 44.38 10.80
C ILE A 378 -4.49 43.68 11.95
N ALA A 379 -3.16 43.72 11.99
CA ALA A 379 -2.36 43.14 13.06
C ALA A 379 -2.69 43.74 14.42
N LYS A 380 -2.77 45.08 14.52
CA LYS A 380 -3.15 45.76 15.76
C LYS A 380 -4.53 45.30 16.26
N LYS A 381 -5.50 45.20 15.36
CA LYS A 381 -6.85 44.73 15.70
C LYS A 381 -6.84 43.28 16.18
N ALA A 382 -6.19 42.37 15.44
CA ALA A 382 -6.11 40.96 15.79
C ALA A 382 -5.46 40.73 17.16
N TYR A 383 -4.32 41.39 17.45
CA TYR A 383 -3.67 41.26 18.75
C TYR A 383 -4.47 41.88 19.90
N ALA A 384 -5.17 42.99 19.67
CA ALA A 384 -6.06 43.57 20.69
C ALA A 384 -7.21 42.62 21.04
N GLU A 385 -7.78 41.93 20.04
CA GLU A 385 -8.82 40.91 20.27
C GLU A 385 -8.25 39.71 21.03
N MET A 386 -7.07 39.20 20.67
CA MET A 386 -6.43 38.07 21.36
C MET A 386 -6.13 38.37 22.83
N ALA A 387 -5.69 39.60 23.13
CA ALA A 387 -5.41 40.04 24.50
C ALA A 387 -6.67 40.08 25.39
N GLN A 388 -7.86 40.32 24.82
CA GLN A 388 -9.12 40.33 25.57
C GLN A 388 -9.62 38.92 25.95
N PHE A 389 -9.26 37.90 25.18
CA PHE A 389 -9.63 36.51 25.46
C PHE A 389 -8.64 35.77 26.38
N SER A 390 -7.49 36.40 26.69
CA SER A 390 -6.47 35.87 27.60
C SER A 390 -6.62 36.37 29.04
N GLN A 391 -7.62 37.21 29.31
CA GLN A 391 -8.08 37.63 30.65
C GLN A 391 -9.35 36.87 31.00
#